data_AF-A0A3M7CLZ4-F1
#
_entry.id   AF-A0A3M7CLZ4-F1
#
_cell.length_a   1.000
_cell.length_b   1.000
_cell.length_c   1.000
_cell.angle_alpha   90.00
_cell.angle_beta   90.00
_cell.angle_gamma   90.00
#
_symmetry.space_group_name_H-M   'P 1'
#
loop_
_entity.id
_entity.type
_entity.pdbx_description
1 polymer ?
#
loop_
_entity_poly.entity_id
_entity_poly.type
_entity_poly.pdbx_seq_one_letter_code
_entity_poly.pdbx_strand_id
1 'polypeptide(L)'
;MTRPNRAFYLDGEVAVVAAGEVGNGRATAILLARQGARVVLVDFNEQWAMDTKEMIDAEGGESVVVQADVTDEGSVQNAVAKAVKTYGKIDILVNIGKLTSLCPKYVFTAD
;
A
#
# COMPACT_ATOMS: atom_id res chain seq x y z
N MET A 1 12.72 22.35 -3.57
CA MET A 1 11.34 21.87 -3.31
C MET A 1 11.20 21.70 -1.80
N THR A 2 10.63 22.69 -1.10
CA THR A 2 10.41 22.62 0.35
C THR A 2 9.24 21.69 0.63
N ARG A 3 9.45 20.63 1.40
CA ARG A 3 8.39 19.68 1.80
C ARG A 3 7.27 20.47 2.53
N PRO A 4 6.00 20.41 2.09
CA PRO A 4 4.93 21.19 2.72
C PRO A 4 4.57 20.59 4.08
N ASN A 5 4.41 21.47 5.08
CA ASN A 5 3.83 21.30 6.43
C ASN A 5 4.23 20.08 7.28
N ARG A 6 4.81 20.36 8.47
CA ARG A 6 5.32 19.37 9.44
C ARG A 6 4.28 18.40 10.03
N ALA A 7 2.99 18.67 9.84
CA ALA A 7 1.89 17.85 10.35
C ALA A 7 1.64 16.56 9.57
N PHE A 8 2.27 16.36 8.41
CA PHE A 8 1.99 15.24 7.49
C PHE A 8 3.19 14.31 7.25
N TYR A 9 4.23 14.37 8.09
CA TYR A 9 5.36 13.44 7.98
C TYR A 9 4.97 12.05 8.48
N LEU A 10 5.25 11.03 7.67
CA LEU A 10 4.96 9.62 7.92
C LEU A 10 6.24 8.79 8.01
N ASP A 11 7.37 9.44 8.31
CA ASP A 11 8.66 8.77 8.45
C ASP A 11 8.56 7.61 9.45
N GLY A 12 8.90 6.40 9.00
CA GLY A 12 8.86 5.18 9.80
C GLY A 12 7.51 4.43 9.79
N GLU A 13 6.44 5.07 9.33
CA GLU A 13 5.13 4.44 9.18
C GLU A 13 5.11 3.47 7.99
N VAL A 14 4.30 2.42 8.12
CA VAL A 14 4.10 1.40 7.09
C VAL A 14 2.66 1.43 6.61
N ALA A 15 2.48 1.70 5.32
CA ALA A 15 1.17 1.78 4.69
C ALA A 15 0.95 0.61 3.73
N VAL A 16 -0.16 -0.11 3.90
CA VAL A 16 -0.64 -1.10 2.94
C VAL A 16 -1.69 -0.44 2.05
N VAL A 17 -1.45 -0.43 0.74
CA VAL A 17 -2.30 0.29 -0.24
C VAL A 17 -2.68 -0.64 -1.39
N ALA A 18 -3.98 -0.74 -1.68
CA ALA A 18 -4.45 -1.32 -2.93
C ALA A 18 -4.14 -0.37 -4.10
N ALA A 19 -3.17 -0.72 -4.96
CA ALA A 19 -2.56 0.24 -5.89
C ALA A 19 -3.44 0.56 -7.11
N GLY A 20 -4.14 -0.42 -7.69
CA GLY A 20 -4.97 -0.29 -8.88
C GLY A 20 -4.21 0.09 -10.15
N GLU A 21 -4.83 -0.12 -11.32
CA GLU A 21 -4.26 0.20 -12.65
C GLU A 21 -3.86 1.67 -12.80
N VAL A 22 -4.84 2.57 -12.75
CA VAL A 22 -4.66 4.03 -12.81
C VAL A 22 -5.77 4.62 -11.96
N GLY A 23 -5.44 5.21 -10.82
CA GLY A 23 -6.47 5.77 -9.94
C GLY A 23 -5.97 6.22 -8.58
N ASN A 24 -6.92 6.34 -7.65
CA ASN A 24 -6.68 6.86 -6.30
C ASN A 24 -5.67 6.02 -5.52
N GLY A 25 -5.61 4.71 -5.75
CA GLY A 25 -4.63 3.81 -5.09
C GLY A 25 -3.20 4.23 -5.36
N ARG A 26 -2.81 4.25 -6.64
CA ARG A 26 -1.50 4.72 -7.11
C ARG A 26 -1.16 6.12 -6.62
N ALA A 27 -2.08 7.07 -6.78
CA ALA A 27 -1.85 8.45 -6.35
C ALA A 27 -1.64 8.54 -4.83
N THR A 28 -2.41 7.77 -4.05
CA THR A 28 -2.28 7.70 -2.59
C THR A 28 -0.96 7.07 -2.19
N ALA A 29 -0.57 5.95 -2.80
CA ALA A 29 0.70 5.28 -2.54
C ALA A 29 1.89 6.22 -2.77
N ILE A 30 1.92 6.90 -3.92
CA ILE A 30 2.98 7.86 -4.25
C ILE A 30 2.99 9.02 -3.24
N LEU A 31 1.82 9.55 -2.88
CA LEU A 31 1.75 10.65 -1.91
C LEU A 31 2.22 10.24 -0.51
N LEU A 32 1.86 9.04 -0.04
CA LEU A 32 2.33 8.51 1.24
C LEU A 32 3.85 8.32 1.24
N ALA A 33 4.41 7.75 0.17
CA ALA A 33 5.85 7.59 0.01
C ALA A 33 6.58 8.94 0.00
N ARG A 34 6.04 9.96 -0.69
CA ARG A 34 6.57 11.34 -0.66
C ARG A 34 6.62 11.94 0.76
N GLN A 35 5.75 11.49 1.66
CA GLN A 35 5.74 11.89 3.06
C GLN A 35 6.63 11.04 3.98
N GLY A 36 7.35 10.05 3.44
CA GLY A 36 8.29 9.21 4.20
C GLY A 36 7.74 7.86 4.65
N ALA A 37 6.49 7.51 4.31
CA ALA A 37 5.95 6.19 4.60
C ALA A 37 6.61 5.12 3.73
N ARG A 38 6.79 3.93 4.31
CA ARG A 38 7.14 2.71 3.56
C ARG A 38 5.87 2.07 3.06
N VAL A 39 5.78 1.83 1.75
CA VAL A 39 4.51 1.40 1.14
C VAL A 39 4.55 -0.06 0.71
N VAL A 40 3.53 -0.81 1.09
CA VAL A 40 3.24 -2.16 0.58
C VAL A 40 2.15 -2.02 -0.47
N LEU A 41 2.52 -2.18 -1.74
CA LEU A 41 1.64 -2.10 -2.88
C LEU A 41 0.99 -3.47 -3.08
N VAL A 42 -0.32 -3.54 -2.83
CA VAL A 42 -1.11 -4.75 -3.00
C VAL A 42 -1.97 -4.62 -4.25
N ASP A 43 -1.90 -5.58 -5.15
CA ASP A 43 -2.78 -5.64 -6.32
C ASP A 43 -2.90 -7.07 -6.84
N PHE A 44 -4.02 -7.41 -7.48
CA PHE A 44 -4.17 -8.70 -8.17
C PHE A 44 -3.31 -8.74 -9.44
N ASN A 45 -3.12 -7.58 -10.08
CA ASN A 45 -2.26 -7.37 -11.23
C ASN A 45 -0.92 -6.83 -10.76
N GLU A 46 0.07 -7.72 -10.68
CA GLU A 46 1.41 -7.38 -10.23
C GLU A 46 2.05 -6.25 -11.05
N GLN A 47 1.81 -6.22 -12.37
CA GLN A 47 2.42 -5.22 -13.25
C GLN A 47 1.96 -3.79 -12.89
N TRP A 48 0.69 -3.60 -12.54
CA TRP A 48 0.18 -2.29 -12.14
C TRP A 48 0.80 -1.78 -10.84
N ALA A 49 1.07 -2.69 -9.90
CA ALA A 49 1.79 -2.40 -8.67
C ALA A 49 3.28 -2.11 -8.95
N MET A 50 3.91 -2.85 -9.87
CA MET A 50 5.29 -2.61 -10.30
C MET A 50 5.47 -1.23 -10.96
N ASP A 51 4.56 -0.83 -11.86
CA ASP A 51 4.59 0.51 -12.46
C ASP A 51 4.51 1.61 -11.38
N THR A 52 3.70 1.39 -10.34
CA THR A 52 3.59 2.32 -9.20
C THR A 52 4.87 2.33 -8.37
N LYS A 53 5.49 1.17 -8.16
CA LYS A 53 6.78 1.06 -7.49
C LYS A 53 7.85 1.85 -8.23
N GLU A 54 7.94 1.74 -9.55
CA GLU A 54 8.91 2.50 -10.35
C GLU A 54 8.75 4.02 -10.17
N MET A 55 7.51 4.51 -10.08
CA MET A 55 7.23 5.93 -9.81
C MET A 55 7.68 6.34 -8.41
N ILE A 56 7.48 5.48 -7.40
CA ILE A 56 7.94 5.73 -6.03
C ILE A 56 9.47 5.73 -5.95
N ASP A 57 10.11 4.74 -6.57
CA ASP A 57 11.55 4.57 -6.59
C ASP A 57 12.22 5.76 -7.31
N ALA A 58 11.64 6.25 -8.41
CA ALA A 58 12.12 7.43 -9.15
C ALA A 58 12.11 8.72 -8.30
N GLU A 59 11.29 8.78 -7.25
CA GLU A 59 11.22 9.90 -6.32
C GLU A 59 12.01 9.66 -5.02
N GLY A 60 12.71 8.52 -4.92
CA GLY A 60 13.50 8.13 -3.75
C GLY A 60 12.66 7.66 -2.56
N GLY A 61 11.40 7.27 -2.79
CA GLY A 61 10.56 6.64 -1.78
C GLY A 61 10.85 5.14 -1.64
N GLU A 62 10.20 4.50 -0.66
CA GLU A 62 10.39 3.07 -0.38
C GLU A 62 9.08 2.31 -0.57
N SER A 63 9.12 1.27 -1.40
CA SER A 63 7.96 0.40 -1.59
C SER A 63 8.30 -1.05 -1.97
N VAL A 64 7.39 -1.97 -1.62
CA VAL A 64 7.42 -3.39 -1.99
C VAL A 64 6.11 -3.80 -2.65
N VAL A 65 6.19 -4.70 -3.63
CA VAL A 65 5.02 -5.26 -4.31
C VAL A 65 4.62 -6.60 -3.71
N VAL A 66 3.31 -6.75 -3.53
CA VAL A 66 2.68 -7.99 -3.07
C VAL A 66 1.47 -8.25 -3.95
N GLN A 67 1.59 -9.23 -4.84
CA GLN A 67 0.44 -9.67 -5.61
C GLN A 67 -0.55 -10.38 -4.68
N ALA A 68 -1.80 -9.91 -4.64
CA ALA A 68 -2.86 -10.55 -3.86
C ALA A 68 -4.25 -10.30 -4.45
N ASP A 69 -5.12 -11.30 -4.36
CA ASP A 69 -6.55 -11.15 -4.60
C ASP A 69 -7.24 -10.82 -3.27
N VAL A 70 -7.78 -9.61 -3.16
CA VAL A 70 -8.45 -9.15 -1.93
C VAL A 70 -9.79 -9.84 -1.66
N THR A 71 -10.29 -10.64 -2.61
CA THR A 71 -11.47 -11.50 -2.43
C THR A 71 -11.12 -12.88 -1.88
N ASP A 72 -9.84 -13.26 -1.87
CA ASP A 72 -9.34 -14.51 -1.30
C ASP A 72 -8.67 -14.27 0.06
N GLU A 73 -9.24 -14.86 1.11
CA GLU A 73 -8.78 -14.66 2.48
C GLU A 73 -7.33 -15.13 2.69
N GLY A 74 -6.94 -16.25 2.07
CA GLY A 74 -5.57 -16.76 2.17
C GLY A 74 -4.56 -15.81 1.52
N SER A 75 -4.91 -15.23 0.38
CA SER A 75 -4.11 -14.22 -0.32
C SER A 75 -3.91 -12.97 0.52
N VAL A 76 -4.98 -12.50 1.16
CA VAL A 76 -4.95 -11.36 2.08
C VAL A 76 -4.06 -11.63 3.31
N GLN A 77 -4.21 -12.81 3.93
CA GLN A 77 -3.36 -13.21 5.06
C GLN A 77 -1.87 -13.27 4.68
N ASN A 78 -1.56 -13.84 3.51
CA ASN A 78 -0.21 -13.87 2.98
C ASN A 78 0.35 -12.46 2.72
N ALA A 79 -0.49 -11.55 2.23
CA ALA A 79 -0.08 -10.18 1.98
C ALA A 79 0.26 -9.43 3.28
N VAL A 80 -0.57 -9.58 4.31
CA VAL A 80 -0.31 -9.04 5.65
C VAL A 80 0.96 -9.64 6.25
N ALA A 81 1.13 -10.96 6.17
CA ALA A 81 2.33 -11.62 6.66
C ALA A 81 3.60 -11.12 5.97
N LYS A 82 3.54 -10.88 4.65
CA LYS A 82 4.67 -10.34 3.89
C LYS A 82 4.96 -8.88 4.26
N ALA A 83 3.93 -8.06 4.48
CA ALA A 83 4.08 -6.68 4.96
C ALA A 83 4.79 -6.64 6.34
N VAL A 84 4.30 -7.42 7.30
CA VAL A 84 4.88 -7.53 8.64
C VAL A 84 6.30 -8.10 8.59
N LYS A 85 6.55 -9.13 7.78
CA LYS A 85 7.90 -9.68 7.60
C LYS A 85 8.88 -8.66 7.02
N THR A 86 8.42 -7.80 6.11
CA THR A 86 9.27 -6.83 5.42
C THR A 86 9.59 -5.62 6.28
N TYR A 87 8.59 -5.07 6.99
CA TYR A 87 8.73 -3.79 7.68
C TYR A 87 8.46 -3.83 9.20
N GLY A 88 8.09 -4.98 9.73
CA GLY A 88 7.88 -5.23 11.16
C GLY A 88 6.52 -4.78 11.71
N LYS A 89 5.78 -3.94 10.98
CA LYS A 89 4.49 -3.38 11.41
C LYS A 89 3.61 -2.99 10.23
N ILE A 90 2.34 -2.68 10.51
CA ILE A 90 1.40 -2.02 9.61
C ILE A 90 0.70 -0.94 10.43
N ASP A 91 0.85 0.32 10.04
CA ASP A 91 0.24 1.46 10.75
C ASP A 91 -0.98 2.02 10.00
N ILE A 92 -0.93 1.97 8.65
CA ILE A 92 -1.93 2.56 7.77
C ILE A 92 -2.44 1.48 6.82
N LEU A 93 -3.77 1.32 6.75
CA LEU A 93 -4.43 0.49 5.75
C LEU A 93 -5.30 1.36 4.86
N VAL A 94 -5.02 1.34 3.56
CA VAL A 94 -5.78 2.06 2.53
C VAL A 94 -6.52 1.06 1.65
N ASN A 95 -7.76 0.76 2.03
CA ASN A 95 -8.65 -0.10 1.25
C ASN A 95 -9.35 0.71 0.15
N ILE A 96 -8.79 0.69 -1.06
CA ILE A 96 -9.38 1.32 -2.25
C ILE A 96 -9.85 0.22 -3.19
N GLY A 97 -11.17 0.09 -3.37
CA GLY A 97 -11.78 -0.82 -4.34
C GLY A 97 -12.81 -0.09 -5.20
N LYS A 98 -12.98 -0.51 -6.46
CA LYS A 98 -14.17 -0.15 -7.24
C LYS A 98 -15.35 -0.92 -6.66
N LEU A 99 -16.23 -0.22 -5.96
CA LEU A 99 -17.40 -0.79 -5.33
C LEU A 99 -18.46 -1.18 -6.38
N THR A 100 -18.41 -2.42 -6.86
CA THR A 100 -19.60 -3.19 -7.23
C THR A 100 -19.51 -4.57 -6.57
N SER A 101 -19.92 -4.61 -5.30
CA SER A 101 -20.48 -5.77 -4.56
C SER A 101 -19.64 -6.88 -3.89
N LEU A 102 -18.30 -6.94 -3.89
CA LEU A 102 -17.62 -8.18 -3.42
C LEU A 102 -16.35 -8.06 -2.55
N CYS A 103 -16.17 -7.04 -1.72
CA CYS A 103 -15.04 -7.02 -0.77
C CYS A 103 -15.55 -7.34 0.66
N PRO A 104 -15.21 -8.50 1.25
CA PRO A 104 -15.56 -8.81 2.64
C PRO A 104 -14.89 -7.81 3.60
N LYS A 105 -15.57 -7.47 4.70
CA LYS A 105 -15.04 -6.59 5.74
C LYS A 105 -14.06 -7.37 6.61
N TYR A 106 -12.79 -7.39 6.24
CA TYR A 106 -11.74 -7.94 7.10
C TYR A 106 -11.31 -6.90 8.14
N VAL A 107 -11.37 -7.26 9.42
CA VAL A 107 -10.82 -6.51 10.54
C VAL A 107 -9.56 -7.25 10.97
N PHE A 108 -8.39 -6.66 10.76
CA PHE A 108 -7.14 -7.20 11.27
C PHE A 108 -6.99 -6.76 12.72
N THR A 109 -7.03 -7.71 13.66
CA THR A 109 -6.51 -7.50 15.01
C THR A 109 -5.03 -7.91 14.99
N ALA A 110 -4.15 -6.98 15.32
CA ALA A 110 -2.77 -7.32 15.66
C ALA A 110 -2.79 -7.81 17.11
N ASP A 111 -2.63 -9.12 17.30
CA ASP A 111 -2.43 -9.73 18.61
C ASP A 111 -0.96 -9.57 19.06
#